data_AF-A0A090VNN2-F1
#
_entry.id   AF-A0A090VNN2-F1
#
_cell.length_a   1.000
_cell.length_b   1.000
_cell.length_c   1.000
_cell.angle_alpha   90.00
_cell.angle_beta   90.00
_cell.angle_gamma   90.00
#
_symmetry.space_group_name_H-M   'P 1'
#
loop_
_entity.id
_entity.type
_entity.pdbx_description
1 polymer ?
#
loop_
_entity_poly.entity_id
_entity_poly.type
_entity_poly.pdbx_seq_one_letter_code
_entity_poly.pdbx_strand_id
1 'polypeptide(L)' 'MDYERNGPKIKNLPDWLVNNSKRPSERTTFPSWKHWDKRHKLLTSGLLGPVKINMYKTINLKIE' A
#
# COMPACT_ATOMS: atom_id res chain seq x y z
N MET A 1 7.37 12.91 -10.14
CA MET A 1 8.34 12.53 -9.09
C MET A 1 9.22 13.72 -8.86
N ASP A 2 9.63 13.94 -7.62
CA ASP A 2 10.50 15.03 -7.17
C ASP A 2 12.00 14.72 -7.33
N TYR A 3 12.34 13.81 -8.26
CA TYR A 3 13.70 13.33 -8.52
C TYR A 3 13.84 12.77 -9.93
N GLU A 4 15.06 12.78 -10.47
CA GLU A 4 15.38 12.29 -11.81
C GLU A 4 15.53 10.76 -11.86
N ARG A 5 15.07 10.15 -12.96
CA ARG A 5 15.20 8.71 -13.23
C ARG A 5 16.32 8.43 -14.23
N ASN A 6 16.93 7.26 -14.09
CA ASN A 6 17.81 6.63 -15.07
C ASN A 6 17.29 5.22 -15.35
N GLY A 7 16.34 5.12 -16.29
CA GLY A 7 15.63 3.89 -16.59
C GLY A 7 14.83 3.37 -15.37
N PRO A 8 15.06 2.12 -14.92
CA PRO A 8 14.35 1.58 -13.78
C PRO A 8 14.79 2.23 -12.45
N LYS A 9 16.02 2.73 -12.34
CA LYS A 9 16.57 3.29 -11.09
C LYS A 9 16.48 4.81 -11.05
N ILE A 10 16.74 5.41 -9.89
CA ILE A 10 17.05 6.84 -9.78
C ILE A 10 18.39 7.15 -10.44
N LYS A 11 18.51 8.37 -10.95
CA LYS A 11 19.78 8.86 -11.49
C LYS A 11 20.76 9.17 -10.37
N ASN A 12 20.32 9.94 -9.38
CA ASN A 12 21.06 10.32 -8.18
C ASN A 12 20.12 10.33 -6.96
N LEU A 13 20.69 10.31 -5.76
CA LEU A 13 19.92 10.54 -4.53
C LEU A 13 19.41 11.99 -4.51
N PRO A 14 18.15 12.24 -4.10
CA PRO A 14 17.64 13.60 -4.00
C PRO A 14 18.33 14.39 -2.88
N ASP A 15 18.55 15.68 -3.11
CA ASP A 15 19.22 16.57 -2.14
C ASP A 15 18.50 16.62 -0.79
N TRP A 16 17.16 16.59 -0.81
CA TRP A 16 16.38 16.59 0.42
C TRP A 16 16.62 15.34 1.28
N LEU A 17 16.96 14.21 0.65
CA LEU A 17 17.27 12.98 1.36
C LEU A 17 18.70 13.02 1.91
N VAL A 18 19.66 13.51 1.12
CA VAL A 18 21.09 13.60 1.52
C VAL A 18 21.28 14.62 2.64
N ASN A 19 20.61 15.76 2.55
CA ASN A 19 20.73 16.86 3.50
C ASN A 19 19.73 16.77 4.66
N ASN A 20 18.99 15.65 4.78
CA ASN A 20 17.96 15.43 5.80
C ASN A 20 16.97 16.60 5.93
N SER A 21 16.54 17.17 4.80
CA SER A 21 15.63 18.30 4.74
C SER A 21 14.22 17.86 4.35
N LYS A 22 13.25 18.76 4.52
CA LYS A 22 11.85 18.45 4.23
C LYS A 22 11.69 18.11 2.75
N ARG A 23 11.14 16.93 2.46
CA ARG A 23 10.78 16.51 1.12
C ARG A 23 9.77 17.51 0.51
N PRO A 24 9.98 18.01 -0.72
CA PRO A 24 9.09 19.00 -1.34
C PRO A 24 7.77 18.42 -1.85
N SER A 25 7.68 17.09 -1.99
CA SER A 25 6.46 16.41 -2.42
C SER A 25 5.57 16.05 -1.24
N GLU A 26 4.25 16.21 -1.41
CA GLU A 26 3.20 15.72 -0.49
C GLU A 26 3.15 14.18 -0.37
N ARG A 27 3.88 13.45 -1.23
CA ARG A 27 3.90 11.98 -1.19
C ARG A 27 4.76 11.47 -0.05
N THR A 28 4.22 10.52 0.71
CA THR A 28 4.96 9.80 1.77
C THR A 28 5.95 8.78 1.22
N THR A 29 5.70 8.22 0.02
CA THR A 29 6.51 7.14 -0.55
C THR A 29 7.60 7.65 -1.50
N PHE A 30 8.82 7.15 -1.35
CA PHE A 30 9.96 7.39 -2.26
C PHE A 30 10.48 6.06 -2.83
N PRO A 31 10.05 5.66 -4.05
CA PRO A 31 10.54 4.43 -4.67
C PRO A 31 11.84 4.68 -5.45
N SER A 32 12.96 4.13 -4.98
CA SER A 32 14.25 4.25 -5.65
C SER A 32 14.32 3.50 -6.99
N TRP A 33 13.50 2.45 -7.16
CA TRP A 33 13.43 1.61 -8.38
C TRP A 33 12.00 1.51 -8.97
N LYS A 34 11.91 1.11 -10.25
CA LYS A 34 10.67 0.72 -10.94
C LYS A 34 10.33 -0.72 -10.55
N HIS A 35 9.45 -0.92 -9.58
CA HIS A 35 9.05 -2.26 -9.14
C HIS A 35 7.99 -2.92 -10.03
N TRP A 36 7.24 -2.14 -10.81
CA TRP A 36 6.08 -2.64 -11.57
C TRP A 36 6.15 -2.25 -13.04
N ASP A 37 5.82 -3.20 -13.92
CA ASP A 37 5.56 -2.96 -15.32
C ASP A 37 4.06 -2.99 -15.61
N LYS A 38 3.63 -2.30 -16.68
CA LYS A 38 2.22 -2.25 -17.10
C LYS A 38 1.62 -3.62 -17.42
N ARG A 39 2.46 -4.63 -17.66
CA ARG A 39 2.06 -6.02 -17.95
C ARG A 39 2.00 -6.91 -16.71
N HIS A 40 2.47 -6.45 -15.55
CA HIS A 40 2.40 -7.24 -14.33
C HIS A 40 0.94 -7.42 -13.92
N LYS A 41 0.55 -8.66 -13.61
CA LYS A 41 -0.78 -8.95 -13.09
C LYS A 41 -0.96 -8.26 -11.75
N LEU A 42 -2.12 -7.63 -11.55
CA LEU A 42 -2.48 -7.04 -10.27
C LEU A 42 -2.65 -8.13 -9.22
N LEU A 43 -2.12 -7.88 -8.02
CA LEU A 43 -2.31 -8.75 -6.86
C LEU A 43 -3.69 -8.51 -6.26
N THR A 44 -4.28 -9.57 -5.71
CA THR A 44 -5.51 -9.48 -4.92
C THR A 44 -5.24 -8.67 -3.66
N SER A 45 -6.04 -7.65 -3.40
CA SER A 45 -5.89 -6.77 -2.23
C SER A 45 -7.24 -6.38 -1.65
N GLY A 46 -7.23 -5.98 -0.37
CA GLY A 46 -8.41 -5.52 0.34
C GLY A 46 -9.12 -6.60 1.16
N LEU A 47 -10.40 -6.37 1.43
CA LEU A 47 -11.25 -7.24 2.25
C LEU A 47 -11.82 -8.38 1.39
N LEU A 48 -11.07 -9.47 1.27
CA LEU A 48 -11.37 -10.58 0.36
C LEU A 48 -12.57 -11.43 0.77
N GLY A 49 -12.99 -11.32 2.03
CA GLY A 49 -14.21 -11.92 2.53
C GLY A 49 -14.17 -13.46 2.69
N PRO A 50 -15.31 -14.06 3.05
CA PRO A 50 -16.61 -13.40 3.21
C PRO A 50 -16.69 -12.57 4.49
N VAL A 51 -17.23 -11.35 4.37
CA VAL A 51 -17.56 -10.53 5.53
C VAL A 51 -18.98 -10.87 5.92
N LYS A 52 -19.18 -11.45 7.11
CA LYS A 52 -20.50 -11.86 7.60
C LYS A 52 -20.75 -11.26 8.97
N ILE A 53 -21.93 -10.68 9.12
CA ILE A 53 -22.51 -10.35 10.43
C ILE A 53 -23.59 -11.40 10.68
N ASN A 54 -23.34 -12.29 11.63
CA ASN A 54 -24.29 -13.32 11.99
C ASN A 54 -25.01 -12.89 13.28
N MET A 55 -26.30 -12.62 13.17
CA MET A 55 -27.13 -12.27 14.32
C MET A 55 -27.72 -13.55 14.92
N TYR A 56 -27.57 -13.71 16.23
CA TYR A 56 -28.14 -14.83 16.97
C TYR A 56 -28.99 -14.33 18.13
N LYS A 57 -30.05 -15.08 18.45
CA LYS A 57 -30.87 -14.87 19.64
C LYS A 57 -30.74 -16.10 20.54
N THR A 58 -30.28 -15.91 21.76
CA THR A 58 -30.23 -16.98 22.76
C THR A 58 -31.64 -17.28 23.25
N ILE A 59 -32.00 -18.57 23.31
CA ILE A 59 -33.23 -19.06 23.93
C ILE A 59 -32.89 -20.13 24.97
N ASN A 60 -33.60 -20.13 26.10
CA ASN A 60 -33.51 -21.19 27.09
C ASN A 60 -34.43 -22.34 26.68
N LEU A 61 -33.86 -23.51 26.46
CA LEU A 61 -34.61 -24.73 26.19
C LEU A 61 -35.14 -25.29 27.51
N LYS A 62 -36.46 -25.45 27.63
CA LYS A 62 -37.04 -26.26 28.71
C LYS A 62 -36.92 -27.72 28.28
N ILE A 63 -36.30 -28.52 29.14
CA ILE A 63 -36.27 -29.97 28.99
C ILE A 63 -37.45 -30.49 29.83
N GLU A 64 -38.38 -31.21 29.19
CA GLU A 64 -39.48 -31.92 29.86
C GLU A 64 -38.99 -33.22 30.51
#